data_AF-A0AAD7JHA3-F1
#
_entry.id   AF-A0AAD7JHA3-F1
#
_cell.length_a   1.000
_cell.length_b   1.000
_cell.length_c   1.000
_cell.angle_alpha   90.00
_cell.angle_beta   90.00
_cell.angle_gamma   90.00
#
_symmetry.space_group_name_H-M   'P 1'
#
loop_
_entity.id
_entity.type
_entity.pdbx_description
1 polymer ?
#
loop_
_entity_poly.entity_id
_entity_poly.type
_entity_poly.pdbx_seq_one_letter_code
_entity_poly.pdbx_strand_id
1 'polypeptide(L)'
;MRFASVYRIIISSALLSPLLQVGASDLLHRGLSIDVCGEVDAELKIPGLFGLPISFGIVKACLCTSTLPEYVAGNILFLRAIALFGKNTVIAELTNMVNECGSRTQCHYPAHYTPLCKSGSPCFFTCQDGYSAYPTGNYPTQCVCNYPYTECNGKCGIFKGCPSTYLAKRDAPKKCSEGFAACKVPGYSKNSWECVDVQNDLESCGGCSYDLSTPSGRDCSAIPGVSDVSCIKGQCVVHKCMMGYHTDDKHSQCVDKGTELLAAQYGLEHHRLE
;
A
#
# COMPACT_ATOMS: atom_id res chain seq x y z
N MET A 1 -54.22 37.77 41.66
CA MET A 1 -52.86 37.98 42.22
C MET A 1 -52.20 36.59 42.27
N ARG A 2 -51.41 36.24 41.26
CA ARG A 2 -49.96 36.43 41.12
C ARG A 2 -49.11 35.42 41.94
N PHE A 3 -48.52 34.48 41.19
CA PHE A 3 -47.24 33.75 41.34
C PHE A 3 -47.03 32.85 42.57
N ALA A 4 -47.01 31.52 42.47
CA ALA A 4 -46.01 30.62 41.84
C ALA A 4 -44.64 30.63 42.53
N SER A 5 -44.32 29.54 43.25
CA SER A 5 -42.96 29.21 43.70
C SER A 5 -42.70 27.70 43.61
N VAL A 6 -41.95 27.36 42.56
CA VAL A 6 -40.85 26.38 42.49
C VAL A 6 -41.12 24.92 42.92
N TYR A 7 -41.38 24.07 41.92
CA TYR A 7 -40.95 22.67 41.96
C TYR A 7 -39.87 22.45 40.89
N ARG A 8 -38.67 22.07 41.32
CA ARG A 8 -37.55 21.76 40.45
C ARG A 8 -37.78 20.41 39.79
N ILE A 9 -38.07 20.40 38.48
CA ILE A 9 -37.97 19.20 37.65
C ILE A 9 -36.58 19.21 37.03
N ILE A 10 -35.78 18.19 37.37
CA ILE A 10 -34.49 17.92 36.75
C ILE A 10 -34.77 17.41 35.33
N ILE A 11 -34.52 18.23 34.33
CA ILE A 11 -34.51 17.82 32.92
C ILE A 11 -33.16 17.15 32.68
N SER A 12 -33.12 15.82 32.65
CA SER A 12 -31.97 15.08 32.12
C SER A 12 -31.96 15.24 30.60
N SER A 13 -31.23 16.24 30.12
CA SER A 13 -30.88 16.41 28.71
C SER A 13 -29.90 15.30 28.30
N ALA A 14 -30.44 14.20 27.79
CA ALA A 14 -29.68 13.23 27.01
C ALA A 14 -29.33 13.85 25.65
N LEU A 15 -28.16 14.49 25.58
CA LEU A 15 -27.50 14.80 24.31
C LEU A 15 -27.09 13.46 23.67
N LEU A 16 -27.94 12.92 22.80
CA LEU A 16 -27.55 11.85 21.87
C LEU A 16 -26.57 12.44 20.86
N SER A 17 -25.32 12.01 20.96
CA SER A 17 -24.28 12.26 19.96
C SER A 17 -24.68 11.64 18.61
N PRO A 18 -24.54 12.34 17.47
CA PRO A 18 -24.74 11.76 16.15
C PRO A 18 -23.42 11.12 15.71
N LEU A 19 -23.10 9.95 16.26
CA LEU A 19 -22.00 9.13 15.75
C LEU A 19 -22.49 7.70 15.57
N LEU A 20 -22.18 7.16 14.39
CA LEU A 20 -22.61 5.88 13.80
C LEU A 20 -24.00 5.87 13.15
N GLN A 21 -24.08 6.47 11.97
CA GLN A 21 -25.02 5.99 10.93
C GLN A 21 -24.36 6.04 9.54
N VAL A 22 -23.11 5.58 9.47
CA VAL A 22 -22.41 5.39 8.19
C VAL A 22 -21.91 3.95 8.17
N GLY A 23 -22.39 3.15 7.21
CA GLY A 23 -21.73 1.89 6.86
C GLY A 23 -22.54 0.59 6.92
N ALA A 24 -23.88 0.62 6.95
CA ALA A 24 -24.68 -0.61 6.81
C ALA A 24 -25.35 -0.78 5.44
N SER A 25 -25.56 0.31 4.68
CA SER A 25 -26.16 0.24 3.34
C SER A 25 -25.19 -0.19 2.24
N ASP A 26 -23.88 -0.02 2.44
CA ASP A 26 -22.84 -0.36 1.45
C ASP A 26 -22.51 -1.85 1.36
N LEU A 27 -22.95 -2.66 2.34
CA LEU A 27 -22.63 -4.09 2.38
C LEU A 27 -23.62 -4.96 1.59
N LEU A 28 -24.79 -4.45 1.21
CA LEU A 28 -25.78 -5.24 0.47
C LEU A 28 -25.57 -5.20 -1.05
N HIS A 29 -24.83 -4.22 -1.58
CA HIS A 29 -24.60 -4.06 -3.03
C HIS A 29 -23.36 -4.79 -3.56
N ARG A 30 -22.52 -5.39 -2.70
CA ARG A 30 -21.27 -6.06 -3.11
C ARG A 30 -21.43 -7.47 -3.70
N GLY A 31 -22.63 -7.87 -4.12
CA GLY A 31 -22.93 -9.31 -4.24
C GLY A 31 -23.53 -9.84 -5.53
N LEU A 32 -24.16 -9.03 -6.38
CA LEU A 32 -24.84 -9.59 -7.55
C LEU A 32 -24.29 -8.98 -8.83
N SER A 33 -23.47 -9.74 -9.56
CA SER A 33 -23.15 -9.46 -10.96
C SER A 33 -24.36 -9.61 -11.90
N ILE A 34 -25.53 -10.00 -11.35
CA ILE A 34 -26.76 -10.29 -12.08
C ILE A 34 -27.94 -9.64 -11.35
N ASP A 35 -28.70 -8.78 -11.99
CA ASP A 35 -29.96 -8.24 -11.44
C ASP A 35 -31.07 -8.37 -12.49
N VAL A 36 -32.32 -8.15 -12.09
CA VAL A 36 -33.45 -8.04 -13.01
C VAL A 36 -34.02 -6.64 -12.87
N CYS A 37 -34.02 -5.89 -13.96
CA CYS A 37 -34.49 -4.52 -14.00
C CYS A 37 -35.50 -4.31 -15.13
N GLY A 38 -36.36 -3.31 -14.96
CA GLY A 38 -37.35 -2.96 -15.96
C GLY A 38 -38.06 -1.66 -15.66
N GLU A 39 -38.66 -1.08 -16.69
CA GLU A 39 -39.55 0.07 -16.57
C GLU A 39 -40.97 -0.41 -16.29
N VAL A 40 -41.39 -0.22 -15.06
CA VAL A 40 -42.74 -0.50 -14.59
C VAL A 40 -43.61 0.71 -14.91
N ASP A 41 -44.69 0.48 -15.64
CA ASP A 41 -45.78 1.45 -15.89
C ASP A 41 -47.11 0.70 -15.73
N ALA A 42 -47.45 0.38 -14.47
CA ALA A 42 -48.61 -0.44 -14.13
C ALA A 42 -49.20 -0.04 -12.77
N GLU A 43 -50.48 -0.35 -12.57
CA GLU A 43 -51.17 -0.11 -11.31
C GLU A 43 -50.77 -1.16 -10.26
N LEU A 44 -50.31 -0.74 -9.09
CA LEU A 44 -50.00 -1.64 -7.98
C LEU A 44 -51.31 -2.20 -7.41
N LYS A 45 -51.50 -3.51 -7.57
CA LYS A 45 -52.67 -4.26 -7.09
C LYS A 45 -52.20 -5.35 -6.13
N ILE A 46 -52.61 -5.28 -4.87
CA ILE A 46 -52.26 -6.30 -3.89
C ILE A 46 -53.49 -7.18 -3.63
N PRO A 47 -53.36 -8.52 -3.63
CA PRO A 47 -54.47 -9.42 -3.30
C PRO A 47 -55.00 -9.12 -1.90
N GLY A 48 -56.23 -8.64 -1.81
CA GLY A 48 -56.93 -8.36 -0.57
C GLY A 48 -57.65 -9.58 0.01
N LEU A 49 -58.49 -9.33 1.02
CA LEU A 49 -59.35 -10.34 1.62
C LEU A 49 -60.27 -10.95 0.54
N PHE A 50 -60.43 -12.28 0.54
CA PHE A 50 -61.17 -13.04 -0.48
C PHE A 50 -60.61 -12.95 -1.91
N GLY A 51 -59.35 -12.54 -2.09
CA GLY A 51 -58.70 -12.48 -3.40
C GLY A 51 -59.10 -11.28 -4.27
N LEU A 52 -59.84 -10.32 -3.70
CA LEU A 52 -60.19 -9.07 -4.40
C LEU A 52 -58.98 -8.13 -4.39
N PRO A 53 -58.44 -7.72 -5.55
CA PRO A 53 -57.27 -6.85 -5.61
C PRO A 53 -57.61 -5.45 -5.09
N ILE A 54 -56.75 -4.89 -4.24
CA ILE A 54 -56.81 -3.50 -3.79
C ILE A 54 -55.78 -2.68 -4.57
N SER A 55 -56.25 -1.62 -5.23
CA SER A 55 -55.41 -0.69 -5.99
C SER A 55 -54.76 0.37 -5.10
N PHE A 56 -53.46 0.61 -5.31
CA PHE A 56 -52.68 1.63 -4.60
C PHE A 56 -52.15 2.76 -5.50
N GLY A 57 -52.50 2.73 -6.79
CA GLY A 57 -52.12 3.73 -7.77
C GLY A 57 -51.09 3.23 -8.78
N ILE A 58 -50.76 4.07 -9.76
CA ILE A 58 -49.84 3.76 -10.85
C ILE A 58 -48.40 3.90 -10.37
N VAL A 59 -47.61 2.85 -10.58
CA VAL A 59 -46.16 2.85 -10.42
C VAL A 59 -45.55 3.08 -11.80
N LYS A 60 -44.96 4.26 -11.98
CA LYS A 60 -44.24 4.65 -13.20
C LYS A 60 -42.78 4.92 -12.87
N ALA A 61 -41.96 3.89 -12.90
CA ALA A 61 -40.55 3.96 -12.49
C ALA A 61 -39.70 2.87 -13.15
N CYS A 62 -38.42 3.16 -13.34
CA CYS A 62 -37.42 2.14 -13.64
C CYS A 62 -36.97 1.52 -12.33
N LEU A 63 -37.19 0.21 -12.16
CA LEU A 63 -36.93 -0.51 -10.92
C LEU A 63 -36.06 -1.74 -11.19
N CYS A 64 -35.20 -2.07 -10.22
CA CYS A 64 -34.42 -3.30 -10.18
C CYS A 64 -34.80 -4.10 -8.94
N THR A 65 -34.81 -5.43 -9.03
CA THR A 65 -35.22 -6.28 -7.91
C THR A 65 -34.37 -6.09 -6.66
N SER A 66 -33.06 -5.83 -6.83
CA SER A 66 -32.14 -5.58 -5.71
C SER A 66 -32.42 -4.28 -4.95
N THR A 67 -32.96 -3.25 -5.61
CA THR A 67 -33.16 -1.91 -5.03
C THR A 67 -34.57 -1.68 -4.48
N LEU A 68 -35.49 -2.62 -4.71
CA LEU A 68 -36.88 -2.54 -4.21
C LEU A 68 -36.99 -2.30 -2.69
N PRO A 69 -36.19 -2.92 -1.80
CA PRO A 69 -36.33 -2.71 -0.37
C PRO A 69 -36.08 -1.26 0.08
N GLU A 70 -35.17 -0.57 -0.60
CA GLU A 70 -34.84 0.84 -0.36
C GLU A 70 -35.86 1.75 -1.04
N TYR A 71 -36.26 1.44 -2.28
CA TYR A 71 -37.28 2.18 -3.02
C TYR A 71 -38.62 2.24 -2.27
N VAL A 72 -39.06 1.09 -1.71
CA VAL A 72 -40.28 1.00 -0.91
C VAL A 72 -40.18 1.80 0.39
N ALA A 73 -39.01 1.86 1.01
CA ALA A 73 -38.80 2.63 2.24
C ALA A 73 -38.79 4.15 2.00
N GLY A 74 -38.31 4.59 0.83
CA GLY A 74 -38.19 6.01 0.49
C GLY A 74 -39.44 6.63 -0.13
N ASN A 75 -40.43 5.85 -0.55
CA ASN A 75 -41.58 6.34 -1.31
C ASN A 75 -42.88 6.29 -0.51
N ILE A 76 -43.49 7.46 -0.30
CA ILE A 76 -44.72 7.64 0.47
C ILE A 76 -45.94 6.91 -0.11
N LEU A 77 -45.95 6.62 -1.42
CA LEU A 77 -47.05 5.91 -2.08
C LEU A 77 -47.29 4.53 -1.46
N PHE A 78 -46.22 3.88 -0.99
CA PHE A 78 -46.29 2.52 -0.46
C PHE A 78 -46.65 2.49 1.03
N LEU A 79 -46.63 3.61 1.77
CA LEU A 79 -46.88 3.60 3.21
C LEU A 79 -48.25 3.02 3.57
N ARG A 80 -49.29 3.32 2.76
CA ARG A 80 -50.63 2.76 2.95
C ARG A 80 -50.67 1.26 2.66
N ALA A 81 -50.02 0.83 1.58
CA ALA A 81 -49.92 -0.58 1.21
C ALA A 81 -49.16 -1.38 2.28
N ILE A 82 -48.04 -0.84 2.78
CA ILE A 82 -47.22 -1.43 3.84
C ILE A 82 -48.01 -1.55 5.15
N ALA A 83 -48.79 -0.52 5.51
CA ALA A 83 -49.60 -0.55 6.73
C ALA A 83 -50.70 -1.61 6.71
N LEU A 84 -51.23 -1.95 5.52
CA LEU A 84 -52.30 -2.93 5.36
C LEU A 84 -51.78 -4.36 5.12
N PHE A 85 -50.69 -4.52 4.36
CA PHE A 85 -50.23 -5.82 3.85
C PHE A 85 -48.82 -6.21 4.30
N GLY A 86 -48.09 -5.30 4.95
CA GLY A 86 -46.70 -5.49 5.33
C GLY A 86 -45.70 -5.24 4.19
N LYS A 87 -44.48 -4.84 4.56
CA LYS A 87 -43.41 -4.45 3.61
C LYS A 87 -43.05 -5.57 2.63
N ASN A 88 -42.99 -6.82 3.09
CA ASN A 88 -42.58 -7.96 2.26
C ASN A 88 -43.57 -8.25 1.13
N THR A 89 -44.87 -8.14 1.40
CA THR A 89 -45.94 -8.33 0.40
C THR A 89 -45.85 -7.26 -0.69
N VAL A 90 -45.62 -6.01 -0.31
CA VAL A 90 -45.44 -4.91 -1.26
C VAL A 90 -44.21 -5.11 -2.14
N ILE A 91 -43.08 -5.54 -1.55
CA ILE A 91 -41.86 -5.85 -2.30
C ILE A 91 -42.08 -7.03 -3.26
N ALA A 92 -42.77 -8.09 -2.82
CA ALA A 92 -43.07 -9.24 -3.66
C ALA A 92 -43.93 -8.84 -4.87
N GLU A 93 -44.94 -8.00 -4.66
CA GLU A 93 -45.77 -7.52 -5.76
C GLU A 93 -45.00 -6.61 -6.72
N LEU A 94 -44.18 -5.70 -6.20
CA LEU A 94 -43.28 -4.90 -7.05
C LEU A 94 -42.27 -5.77 -7.81
N THR A 95 -41.82 -6.88 -7.21
CA THR A 95 -40.96 -7.86 -7.88
C THR A 95 -41.70 -8.52 -9.04
N ASN A 96 -42.96 -8.90 -8.85
CA ASN A 96 -43.81 -9.42 -9.94
C ASN A 96 -43.99 -8.37 -11.04
N MET A 97 -44.28 -7.12 -10.69
CA MET A 97 -44.40 -6.03 -11.66
C MET A 97 -43.12 -5.85 -12.50
N VAL A 98 -41.93 -5.95 -11.88
CA VAL A 98 -40.65 -5.93 -12.61
C VAL A 98 -40.48 -7.17 -13.50
N ASN A 99 -40.87 -8.35 -13.03
CA ASN A 99 -40.75 -9.61 -13.78
C ASN A 99 -41.76 -9.74 -14.95
N GLU A 100 -42.87 -9.00 -14.88
CA GLU A 100 -43.95 -9.03 -15.88
C GLU A 100 -43.89 -7.83 -16.84
N CYS A 101 -43.08 -6.80 -16.54
CA CYS A 101 -42.98 -5.64 -17.42
C CYS A 101 -42.37 -6.00 -18.79
N GLY A 102 -42.84 -5.34 -19.85
CA GLY A 102 -42.39 -5.60 -21.22
C GLY A 102 -40.92 -5.22 -21.48
N SER A 103 -40.32 -4.40 -20.61
CA SER A 103 -38.92 -3.97 -20.67
C SER A 103 -38.00 -4.74 -19.72
N ARG A 104 -38.48 -5.86 -19.14
CA ARG A 104 -37.70 -6.70 -18.23
C ARG A 104 -36.41 -7.18 -18.91
N THR A 105 -35.29 -6.87 -18.27
CA THR A 105 -33.97 -7.27 -18.73
C THR A 105 -33.19 -7.87 -17.57
N GLN A 106 -32.49 -8.97 -17.83
CA GLN A 106 -31.49 -9.51 -16.91
C GLN A 106 -30.18 -8.74 -17.12
N CYS A 107 -29.79 -7.98 -16.11
CA CYS A 107 -28.66 -7.07 -16.16
C CYS A 107 -27.41 -7.77 -15.67
N HIS A 108 -26.37 -7.75 -16.51
CA HIS A 108 -25.03 -8.20 -16.14
C HIS A 108 -24.12 -7.00 -15.97
N TYR A 109 -23.64 -6.81 -14.75
CA TYR A 109 -22.85 -5.64 -14.41
C TYR A 109 -21.35 -5.95 -14.36
N PRO A 110 -20.49 -5.04 -14.84
CA PRO A 110 -19.03 -5.20 -14.81
C PRO A 110 -18.49 -5.02 -13.38
N ALA A 111 -17.18 -5.10 -13.18
CA ALA A 111 -16.58 -4.65 -11.92
C ALA A 111 -16.62 -3.11 -11.79
N HIS A 112 -16.45 -2.59 -10.57
CA HIS A 112 -16.38 -1.14 -10.28
C HIS A 112 -17.58 -0.34 -10.78
N TYR A 113 -18.78 -0.87 -10.55
CA TYR A 113 -20.03 -0.26 -10.95
C TYR A 113 -20.93 0.06 -9.75
N THR A 114 -21.91 0.92 -9.99
CA THR A 114 -23.08 1.13 -9.15
C THR A 114 -24.32 0.99 -10.04
N PRO A 115 -25.26 0.08 -9.74
CA PRO A 115 -26.44 -0.12 -10.57
C PRO A 115 -27.34 1.11 -10.53
N LEU A 116 -27.88 1.49 -11.69
CA LEU A 116 -28.82 2.62 -11.79
C LEU A 116 -29.82 2.37 -12.91
N CYS A 117 -31.05 1.99 -12.56
CA CYS A 117 -32.11 1.83 -13.55
C CYS A 117 -32.46 3.19 -14.17
N LYS A 118 -32.30 3.31 -15.49
CA LYS A 118 -32.64 4.53 -16.24
C LYS A 118 -33.73 4.23 -17.26
N SER A 119 -34.69 5.14 -17.43
CA SER A 119 -35.70 5.00 -18.49
C SER A 119 -35.03 4.89 -19.87
N GLY A 120 -35.49 3.94 -20.68
CA GLY A 120 -34.89 3.48 -21.94
C GLY A 120 -33.69 2.54 -21.79
N SER A 121 -33.10 2.43 -20.59
CA SER A 121 -31.91 1.59 -20.33
C SER A 121 -31.98 0.98 -18.91
N PRO A 122 -32.79 -0.08 -18.72
CA PRO A 122 -33.00 -0.69 -17.40
C PRO A 122 -31.72 -1.18 -16.73
N CYS A 123 -30.75 -1.64 -17.52
CA CYS A 123 -29.46 -2.13 -17.04
C CYS A 123 -28.37 -1.06 -17.02
N PHE A 124 -28.73 0.22 -16.97
CA PHE A 124 -27.75 1.28 -16.84
C PHE A 124 -27.00 1.17 -15.50
N PHE A 125 -25.77 1.64 -15.51
CA PHE A 125 -24.91 1.71 -14.33
C PHE A 125 -23.97 2.89 -14.46
N THR A 126 -23.49 3.38 -13.32
CA THR A 126 -22.40 4.34 -13.27
C THR A 126 -21.13 3.66 -12.77
N CYS A 127 -19.97 4.10 -13.26
CA CYS A 127 -18.71 3.58 -12.77
C CYS A 127 -18.31 4.29 -11.48
N GLN A 128 -17.73 3.53 -10.55
CA GLN A 128 -17.16 4.01 -9.30
C GLN A 128 -15.65 3.82 -9.31
N ASP A 129 -14.98 4.11 -8.19
CA ASP A 129 -13.54 3.91 -8.01
C ASP A 129 -12.65 4.61 -9.06
N GLY A 130 -13.16 5.67 -9.71
CA GLY A 130 -12.45 6.45 -10.72
C GLY A 130 -12.49 5.86 -12.14
N TYR A 131 -13.20 4.75 -12.36
CA TYR A 131 -13.35 4.15 -13.68
C TYR A 131 -14.31 4.98 -14.54
N SER A 132 -14.14 4.87 -15.86
CA SER A 132 -15.00 5.53 -16.84
C SER A 132 -15.89 4.53 -17.58
N ALA A 133 -17.14 4.89 -17.81
CA ALA A 133 -18.10 4.06 -18.52
C ALA A 133 -17.74 3.95 -20.01
N TYR A 134 -17.76 2.73 -20.55
CA TYR A 134 -17.49 2.46 -21.95
C TYR A 134 -18.44 1.37 -22.49
N PRO A 135 -18.96 1.53 -23.72
CA PRO A 135 -18.90 2.73 -24.54
C PRO A 135 -19.60 3.92 -23.85
N THR A 136 -19.24 5.14 -24.22
CA THR A 136 -19.87 6.33 -23.66
C THR A 136 -21.31 6.45 -24.16
N GLY A 137 -22.19 6.99 -23.32
CA GLY A 137 -23.60 7.20 -23.66
C GLY A 137 -24.56 6.46 -22.71
N ASN A 138 -25.72 6.07 -23.24
CA ASN A 138 -26.83 5.50 -22.45
C ASN A 138 -26.77 3.97 -22.26
N TYR A 139 -25.80 3.29 -22.88
CA TYR A 139 -25.67 1.83 -22.84
C TYR A 139 -24.21 1.42 -22.63
N PRO A 140 -23.59 1.81 -21.49
CA PRO A 140 -22.27 1.33 -21.16
C PRO A 140 -22.32 -0.18 -20.90
N THR A 141 -21.23 -0.88 -21.21
CA THR A 141 -21.11 -2.33 -21.00
C THR A 141 -19.98 -2.69 -20.03
N GLN A 142 -19.05 -1.76 -19.81
CA GLN A 142 -17.92 -1.95 -18.92
C GLN A 142 -17.47 -0.63 -18.27
N CYS A 143 -16.78 -0.78 -17.14
CA CYS A 143 -16.02 0.29 -16.48
C CYS A 143 -14.54 0.08 -16.78
N VAL A 144 -13.94 1.04 -17.49
CA VAL A 144 -12.56 0.91 -17.99
C VAL A 144 -11.64 1.95 -17.35
N CYS A 145 -10.39 1.54 -17.15
CA CYS A 145 -9.29 2.41 -16.73
C CYS A 145 -8.29 2.56 -17.88
N ASN A 146 -8.61 3.45 -18.82
CA ASN A 146 -7.79 3.68 -20.00
C ASN A 146 -6.71 4.74 -19.75
N TYR A 147 -5.64 4.70 -20.55
CA TYR A 147 -4.61 5.73 -20.55
C TYR A 147 -5.21 7.15 -20.63
N PRO A 148 -4.71 8.14 -19.86
CA PRO A 148 -3.48 8.15 -19.04
C PRO A 148 -3.63 7.63 -17.61
N TYR A 149 -4.78 7.02 -17.27
CA TYR A 149 -5.05 6.49 -15.95
C TYR A 149 -4.44 5.10 -15.78
N THR A 150 -4.17 4.71 -14.53
CA THR A 150 -3.65 3.40 -14.15
C THR A 150 -4.49 2.86 -12.99
N GLU A 151 -4.77 1.56 -13.01
CA GLU A 151 -5.42 0.89 -11.89
C GLU A 151 -4.41 0.56 -10.79
N CYS A 152 -4.67 1.04 -9.56
CA CYS A 152 -3.89 0.72 -8.38
C CYS A 152 -4.81 0.35 -7.21
N ASN A 153 -4.70 -0.88 -6.69
CA ASN A 153 -5.47 -1.39 -5.55
C ASN A 153 -7.00 -1.20 -5.73
N GLY A 154 -7.53 -1.51 -6.91
CA GLY A 154 -8.96 -1.39 -7.22
C GLY A 154 -9.47 0.04 -7.41
N LYS A 155 -8.59 1.01 -7.62
CA LYS A 155 -8.93 2.40 -7.99
C LYS A 155 -8.24 2.81 -9.27
N CYS A 156 -8.96 3.45 -10.18
CA CYS A 156 -8.43 4.03 -11.39
C CYS A 156 -8.10 5.51 -11.19
N GLY A 157 -6.90 5.93 -11.59
CA GLY A 157 -6.47 7.32 -11.44
C GLY A 157 -5.08 7.59 -12.01
N ILE A 158 -4.63 8.83 -11.93
CA ILE A 158 -3.27 9.20 -12.30
C ILE A 158 -2.37 8.99 -11.07
N PHE A 159 -1.57 7.92 -11.10
CA PHE A 159 -0.64 7.58 -10.05
C PHE A 159 0.80 7.73 -10.56
N LYS A 160 1.69 8.31 -9.74
CA LYS A 160 3.14 8.32 -10.03
C LYS A 160 3.78 6.93 -9.88
N GLY A 161 3.06 6.00 -9.26
CA GLY A 161 3.39 4.59 -9.07
C GLY A 161 2.31 3.96 -8.19
N CYS A 162 1.96 2.70 -8.40
CA CYS A 162 1.01 2.00 -7.54
C CYS A 162 1.70 1.65 -6.21
N PRO A 163 1.22 2.13 -5.06
CA PRO A 163 1.72 1.66 -3.77
C PRO A 163 1.29 0.22 -3.61
N SER A 164 2.20 -0.73 -3.85
CA SER A 164 1.97 -2.10 -3.43
C SER A 164 1.89 -2.09 -1.89
N THR A 165 0.93 -2.81 -1.35
CA THR A 165 0.82 -3.10 0.09
C THR A 165 1.99 -3.94 0.64
N TYR A 166 3.02 -4.19 -0.17
CA TYR A 166 4.18 -4.98 0.18
C TYR A 166 5.43 -4.12 0.28
N LEU A 167 5.72 -3.78 1.53
CA LEU A 167 7.00 -3.37 2.09
C LEU A 167 7.56 -2.05 1.53
N ALA A 168 7.53 -1.00 2.38
CA ALA A 168 8.59 0.00 2.36
C ALA A 168 9.92 -0.75 2.20
N LYS A 169 10.77 -0.29 1.27
CA LYS A 169 12.10 -0.85 1.04
C LYS A 169 12.73 -1.10 2.41
N ARG A 170 12.91 -2.37 2.79
CA ARG A 170 13.44 -2.71 4.11
C ARG A 170 14.80 -2.04 4.19
N ASP A 171 14.93 -1.01 5.02
CA ASP A 171 16.22 -0.64 5.59
C ASP A 171 16.59 -1.80 6.52
N ALA A 172 17.00 -2.92 5.90
CA ALA A 172 17.51 -4.05 6.63
C ALA A 172 18.72 -3.50 7.42
N PRO A 173 18.78 -3.73 8.74
CA PRO A 173 19.96 -3.36 9.49
C PRO A 173 21.16 -4.03 8.81
N LYS A 174 22.21 -3.23 8.54
CA LYS A 174 23.45 -3.72 7.93
C LYS A 174 24.14 -4.67 8.91
N LYS A 175 23.75 -5.95 8.89
CA LYS A 175 24.22 -6.97 9.81
C LYS A 175 25.13 -7.93 9.06
N CYS A 176 26.36 -8.02 9.51
CA CYS A 176 27.32 -9.02 9.07
C CYS A 176 27.55 -10.06 10.18
N SER A 177 28.10 -11.21 9.81
CA SER A 177 28.58 -12.22 10.75
C SER A 177 29.74 -11.67 11.59
N GLU A 178 30.04 -12.34 12.71
CA GLU A 178 31.21 -12.01 13.51
C GLU A 178 32.49 -12.06 12.67
N GLY A 179 33.39 -11.08 12.84
CA GLY A 179 34.59 -10.91 12.03
C GLY A 179 34.38 -10.16 10.70
N PHE A 180 33.14 -9.89 10.29
CA PHE A 180 32.82 -9.16 9.06
C PHE A 180 32.26 -7.77 9.36
N ALA A 181 32.59 -6.78 8.52
CA ALA A 181 32.05 -5.42 8.59
C ALA A 181 31.24 -5.07 7.34
N ALA A 182 30.17 -4.29 7.52
CA ALA A 182 29.33 -3.82 6.42
C ALA A 182 29.95 -2.59 5.72
N CYS A 183 30.80 -2.83 4.74
CA CYS A 183 31.55 -1.79 4.03
C CYS A 183 30.81 -1.27 2.81
N LYS A 184 31.03 0.01 2.46
CA LYS A 184 30.43 0.62 1.28
C LYS A 184 31.13 0.11 0.03
N VAL A 185 30.36 -0.20 -1.02
CA VAL A 185 30.94 -0.56 -2.32
C VAL A 185 31.18 0.71 -3.15
N PRO A 186 32.44 1.09 -3.45
CA PRO A 186 32.74 2.26 -4.27
C PRO A 186 32.18 2.10 -5.69
N GLY A 187 31.68 3.18 -6.30
CA GLY A 187 31.12 3.15 -7.66
C GLY A 187 29.66 2.69 -7.76
N TYR A 188 29.04 2.26 -6.65
CA TYR A 188 27.63 1.89 -6.60
C TYR A 188 26.79 2.94 -5.86
N SER A 189 25.47 2.70 -5.77
CA SER A 189 24.52 3.60 -5.09
C SER A 189 24.93 3.86 -3.63
N LYS A 190 24.50 4.99 -3.05
CA LYS A 190 24.80 5.39 -1.66
C LYS A 190 24.42 4.35 -0.59
N ASN A 191 23.50 3.45 -0.93
CA ASN A 191 22.99 2.41 -0.03
C ASN A 191 23.58 1.03 -0.33
N SER A 192 24.57 0.93 -1.22
CA SER A 192 25.21 -0.34 -1.57
C SER A 192 26.32 -0.64 -0.57
N TRP A 193 26.25 -1.80 0.04
CA TRP A 193 27.22 -2.27 1.01
C TRP A 193 27.41 -3.78 0.84
N GLU A 194 28.55 -4.27 1.29
CA GLU A 194 28.88 -5.69 1.32
C GLU A 194 29.53 -6.06 2.66
N CYS A 195 29.50 -7.34 3.02
CA CYS A 195 30.23 -7.82 4.18
C CYS A 195 31.66 -8.16 3.79
N VAL A 196 32.63 -7.46 4.35
CA VAL A 196 34.06 -7.69 4.15
C VAL A 196 34.65 -8.36 5.39
N ASP A 197 35.50 -9.37 5.21
CA ASP A 197 36.22 -10.04 6.29
C ASP A 197 37.37 -9.14 6.78
N VAL A 198 37.08 -8.26 7.73
CA VAL A 198 38.08 -7.32 8.25
C VAL A 198 39.16 -7.97 9.10
N GLN A 199 39.10 -9.29 9.32
CA GLN A 199 40.12 -10.03 10.05
C GLN A 199 41.26 -10.51 9.14
N ASN A 200 40.98 -10.71 7.85
CA ASN A 200 41.90 -11.34 6.90
C ASN A 200 42.03 -10.58 5.56
N ASP A 201 41.14 -9.63 5.28
CA ASP A 201 41.20 -8.84 4.05
C ASP A 201 42.34 -7.81 4.11
N LEU A 202 43.18 -7.81 3.09
CA LEU A 202 44.38 -6.97 3.03
C LEU A 202 44.05 -5.49 2.86
N GLU A 203 42.99 -5.18 2.12
CA GLU A 203 42.62 -3.84 1.69
C GLU A 203 41.71 -3.15 2.72
N SER A 204 41.04 -3.93 3.57
CA SER A 204 40.11 -3.51 4.62
C SER A 204 40.46 -4.15 5.97
N CYS A 205 41.74 -4.15 6.32
CA CYS A 205 42.20 -4.78 7.54
C CYS A 205 41.79 -3.98 8.78
N GLY A 206 41.12 -4.63 9.73
CA GLY A 206 40.66 -4.03 10.98
C GLY A 206 39.39 -3.18 10.86
N GLY A 207 38.87 -2.96 9.65
CA GLY A 207 37.66 -2.18 9.40
C GLY A 207 37.49 -1.82 7.92
N CYS A 208 36.48 -1.02 7.60
CA CYS A 208 36.24 -0.61 6.21
C CYS A 208 37.22 0.49 5.78
N SER A 209 37.98 0.23 4.73
CA SER A 209 38.92 1.20 4.13
C SER A 209 38.20 2.39 3.51
N TYR A 210 36.98 2.16 3.00
CA TYR A 210 36.09 3.19 2.46
C TYR A 210 34.74 3.15 3.19
N ASP A 211 34.58 3.98 4.23
CA ASP A 211 33.32 4.05 4.99
C ASP A 211 32.55 5.36 4.74
N LEU A 212 31.26 5.35 5.10
CA LEU A 212 30.31 6.44 4.97
C LEU A 212 30.49 7.56 6.01
N SER A 213 31.33 7.37 7.04
CA SER A 213 31.55 8.40 8.07
C SER A 213 33.02 8.57 8.47
N THR A 214 33.80 7.49 8.65
CA THR A 214 35.26 7.54 8.88
C THR A 214 35.90 6.20 8.51
N PRO A 215 37.03 6.14 7.78
CA PRO A 215 37.73 4.88 7.53
C PRO A 215 38.09 4.21 8.86
N SER A 216 37.62 2.98 9.07
CA SER A 216 37.86 2.21 10.30
C SER A 216 38.96 1.15 10.12
N GLY A 217 39.28 0.81 8.86
CA GLY A 217 40.39 -0.08 8.53
C GLY A 217 41.39 0.57 7.60
N ARG A 218 42.45 -0.17 7.31
CA ARG A 218 43.52 0.27 6.41
C ARG A 218 43.82 -0.81 5.38
N ASP A 219 44.30 -0.34 4.24
CA ASP A 219 44.99 -1.17 3.27
C ASP A 219 46.44 -1.43 3.77
N CYS A 220 46.75 -2.70 4.02
CA CYS A 220 48.08 -3.13 4.44
C CYS A 220 49.08 -3.17 3.28
N SER A 221 48.62 -3.33 2.04
CA SER A 221 49.47 -3.32 0.84
C SER A 221 50.04 -1.92 0.57
N ALA A 222 49.33 -0.87 1.01
CA ALA A 222 49.78 0.51 0.94
C ALA A 222 50.85 0.89 1.99
N ILE A 223 51.34 -0.04 2.82
CA ILE A 223 52.45 0.24 3.76
C ILE A 223 53.72 0.55 2.95
N PRO A 224 54.36 1.73 3.16
CA PRO A 224 55.57 2.08 2.42
C PRO A 224 56.70 1.08 2.64
N GLY A 225 57.37 0.66 1.56
CA GLY A 225 58.51 -0.25 1.62
C GLY A 225 58.17 -1.71 1.91
N VAL A 226 56.89 -2.08 1.95
CA VAL A 226 56.43 -3.44 2.19
C VAL A 226 56.61 -4.34 0.97
N SER A 227 57.10 -5.56 1.15
CA SER A 227 57.21 -6.57 0.09
C SER A 227 56.29 -7.76 0.31
N ASP A 228 56.01 -8.10 1.57
CA ASP A 228 55.11 -9.18 1.96
C ASP A 228 54.42 -8.82 3.28
N VAL A 229 53.10 -8.89 3.28
CA VAL A 229 52.25 -8.42 4.38
C VAL A 229 50.92 -9.17 4.36
N SER A 230 50.41 -9.46 5.55
CA SER A 230 49.12 -10.10 5.75
C SER A 230 48.25 -9.26 6.69
N CYS A 231 46.94 -9.36 6.53
CA CYS A 231 46.01 -8.99 7.60
C CYS A 231 45.78 -10.22 8.49
N ILE A 232 46.12 -10.10 9.78
CA ILE A 232 45.94 -11.17 10.76
C ILE A 232 45.18 -10.62 11.94
N LYS A 233 43.96 -11.13 12.17
CA LYS A 233 43.08 -10.70 13.26
C LYS A 233 42.84 -9.18 13.27
N GLY A 234 42.70 -8.60 12.08
CA GLY A 234 42.46 -7.16 11.89
C GLY A 234 43.68 -6.28 12.12
N GLN A 235 44.89 -6.85 12.11
CA GLN A 235 46.15 -6.11 12.20
C GLN A 235 47.04 -6.41 11.00
N CYS A 236 47.63 -5.38 10.41
CA CYS A 236 48.65 -5.56 9.39
C CYS A 236 49.92 -6.12 10.03
N VAL A 237 50.37 -7.27 9.53
CA VAL A 237 51.61 -7.92 9.94
C VAL A 237 52.53 -7.99 8.74
N VAL A 238 53.63 -7.23 8.79
CA VAL A 238 54.66 -7.20 7.78
C VAL A 238 55.61 -8.39 7.98
N HIS A 239 55.68 -9.26 6.98
CA HIS A 239 56.60 -10.40 6.98
C HIS A 239 57.94 -10.06 6.32
N LYS A 240 57.92 -9.18 5.31
CA LYS A 240 59.13 -8.80 4.56
C LYS A 240 59.05 -7.38 4.04
N CYS A 241 60.15 -6.65 4.20
CA CYS A 241 60.35 -5.34 3.60
C CYS A 241 61.17 -5.43 2.31
N MET A 242 60.99 -4.44 1.43
CA MET A 242 61.82 -4.23 0.25
C MET A 242 63.27 -3.94 0.63
N MET A 243 64.17 -4.07 -0.35
CA MET A 243 65.60 -3.80 -0.14
C MET A 243 65.81 -2.34 0.30
N GLY A 244 66.66 -2.13 1.32
CA GLY A 244 66.85 -0.82 1.95
C GLY A 244 65.96 -0.56 3.18
N TYR A 245 65.00 -1.45 3.47
CA TYR A 245 64.11 -1.33 4.62
C TYR A 245 64.23 -2.55 5.55
N HIS A 246 63.84 -2.40 6.81
CA HIS A 246 63.65 -3.50 7.77
C HIS A 246 62.34 -3.31 8.54
N THR A 247 61.81 -4.40 9.11
CA THR A 247 60.58 -4.34 9.92
C THR A 247 60.85 -3.66 11.25
N ASP A 248 59.88 -2.89 11.74
CA ASP A 248 59.88 -2.43 13.13
C ASP A 248 59.66 -3.60 14.12
N ASP A 249 59.93 -3.38 15.40
CA ASP A 249 59.76 -4.41 16.45
C ASP A 249 58.34 -5.02 16.49
N LYS A 250 57.34 -4.22 16.10
CA LYS A 250 55.94 -4.61 16.11
C LYS A 250 55.48 -5.27 14.81
N HIS A 251 56.37 -5.41 13.82
CA HIS A 251 56.06 -5.94 12.49
C HIS A 251 54.86 -5.22 11.84
N SER A 252 54.70 -3.93 12.09
CA SER A 252 53.59 -3.09 11.64
C SER A 252 53.99 -2.15 10.49
N GLN A 253 55.29 -1.90 10.32
CA GLN A 253 55.83 -0.99 9.31
C GLN A 253 57.20 -1.44 8.80
N CYS A 254 57.58 -0.95 7.63
CA CYS A 254 58.93 -1.00 7.12
C CYS A 254 59.60 0.36 7.35
N VAL A 255 60.71 0.36 8.07
CA VAL A 255 61.53 1.54 8.34
C VAL A 255 62.80 1.48 7.51
N ASP A 256 63.20 2.63 6.96
CA ASP A 256 64.44 2.75 6.18
C ASP A 256 65.63 2.34 7.07
N LYS A 257 66.57 1.58 6.52
CA LYS A 257 67.84 1.24 7.17
C LYS A 257 68.77 2.46 7.34
N GLY A 258 68.36 3.65 6.93
CA GLY A 258 68.86 4.96 7.32
C GLY A 258 70.38 5.01 7.54
N THR A 259 71.14 5.40 6.52
CA THR A 259 72.60 5.68 6.57
C THR A 259 73.53 4.58 7.09
N GLU A 260 73.07 3.39 7.49
CA GLU A 260 73.99 2.30 7.84
C GLU A 260 74.64 1.69 6.58
N LEU A 261 73.97 1.79 5.43
CA LEU A 261 74.52 1.46 4.12
C LEU A 261 75.54 2.48 3.61
N LEU A 262 75.49 3.75 4.03
CA LEU A 262 76.52 4.74 3.67
C LEU A 262 77.81 4.46 4.44
N ALA A 263 77.76 4.16 5.75
CA ALA A 263 78.98 3.88 6.52
C ALA A 263 79.72 2.61 6.04
N ALA A 264 79.00 1.56 5.66
CA ALA A 264 79.59 0.33 5.13
C ALA A 264 80.17 0.47 3.71
N GLN A 265 79.65 1.41 2.91
CA GLN A 265 80.09 1.62 1.53
C GLN A 265 81.26 2.62 1.42
N TYR A 266 81.54 3.41 2.46
CA TYR A 266 82.66 4.35 2.54
C TYR A 266 83.87 3.87 3.38
N GLY A 267 83.88 2.62 3.87
CA GLY A 267 85.09 1.97 4.38
C GLY A 267 85.81 2.70 5.52
N LEU A 268 85.09 3.37 6.42
CA LEU A 268 85.70 3.97 7.61
C LEU A 268 85.83 2.91 8.72
N GLU A 269 86.84 2.05 8.58
CA GLU A 269 87.32 1.24 9.69
C GLU A 269 87.90 2.17 10.77
N HIS A 270 87.30 2.17 11.96
CA HIS A 270 87.87 2.84 13.12
C HIS A 270 89.15 2.10 13.53
N HIS A 271 90.32 2.65 13.18
CA HIS A 271 91.57 2.34 13.85
C HIS A 271 91.43 2.67 15.34
N ARG A 272 91.48 1.64 16.18
CA ARG A 272 91.70 1.75 17.62
C ARG A 272 93.18 2.12 17.83
N LEU A 273 93.44 3.36 18.26
CA LEU A 273 94.73 3.70 18.86
C LEU A 273 94.71 3.26 20.33
N GLU A 274 95.79 2.60 20.73
CA GLU A 274 96.10 2.22 22.13
C GLU A 274 96.19 3.44 23.06
#